data_AF-A0A7K3BLA3-F1
#
_entry.id   AF-A0A7K3BLA3-F1
#
_cell.length_a   1.000
_cell.length_b   1.000
_cell.length_c   1.000
_cell.angle_alpha   90.00
_cell.angle_beta   90.00
_cell.angle_gamma   90.00
#
_symmetry.space_group_name_H-M   'P 1'
#
loop_
_entity.id
_entity.type
_entity.pdbx_description
1 polymer ?
#
loop_
_entity_poly.entity_id
_entity_poly.type
_entity_poly.pdbx_seq_one_letter_code
_entity_poly.pdbx_strand_id
1 'polypeptide(L)' 'MDHPFHLHVWPFHVLAGSAGMPSAGVLQDVVLVPARGWVRLPIPFSDFAGRSVFHCHILDHEDLGMMATVNVRGQ' A
#
# COMPACT_ATOMS: atom_id res chain seq x y z
N MET A 1 4.62 16.18 -1.55
CA MET A 1 4.95 15.73 -0.19
C MET A 1 5.04 14.21 -0.20
N ASP A 2 5.51 13.62 0.87
CA ASP A 2 5.50 12.17 1.03
C ASP A 2 4.10 11.73 1.44
N HIS A 3 3.72 10.51 1.06
CA HIS A 3 2.40 9.95 1.32
C HIS A 3 2.56 8.55 1.92
N PRO A 4 2.22 8.32 3.20
CA PRO A 4 2.11 6.97 3.73
C PRO A 4 0.88 6.31 3.09
N PHE A 5 1.04 5.22 2.37
CA PHE A 5 -0.06 4.46 1.78
C PHE A 5 -0.31 3.21 2.58
N HIS A 6 -1.58 3.00 2.95
CA HIS A 6 -2.08 1.83 3.65
C HIS A 6 -2.90 0.95 2.73
N LEU A 7 -2.71 -0.37 2.80
CA LEU A 7 -3.55 -1.38 2.15
C LEU A 7 -4.26 -2.21 3.22
N HIS A 8 -5.58 -2.27 3.14
CA HIS A 8 -6.37 -3.12 4.02
C HIS A 8 -6.30 -4.60 3.59
N VAL A 9 -6.48 -5.50 4.55
CA VAL A 9 -6.60 -6.97 4.41
C VAL A 9 -5.31 -7.71 4.08
N TRP A 10 -4.59 -7.32 3.03
CA TRP A 10 -3.43 -8.08 2.55
C TRP A 10 -2.11 -7.38 2.90
N PRO A 11 -1.30 -7.95 3.82
CA PRO A 11 0.03 -7.42 4.10
C PRO A 11 0.94 -7.64 2.89
N PHE A 12 1.96 -6.80 2.74
CA PHE A 12 2.89 -6.83 1.62
C PHE A 12 4.34 -6.75 2.08
N HIS A 13 5.24 -7.19 1.20
CA HIS A 13 6.65 -6.85 1.32
C HIS A 13 6.95 -5.62 0.46
N VAL A 14 7.98 -4.86 0.83
CA VAL A 14 8.49 -3.78 -0.01
C VAL A 14 9.73 -4.27 -0.76
N LEU A 15 9.60 -4.42 -2.07
CA LEU A 15 10.65 -4.99 -2.92
C LEU A 15 11.69 -3.96 -3.34
N ALA A 16 11.28 -2.72 -3.57
CA ALA A 16 12.15 -1.62 -3.99
C ALA A 16 11.43 -0.27 -3.83
N GLY A 17 12.19 0.83 -3.83
CA GLY A 17 11.66 2.17 -3.91
C GLY A 17 12.68 3.19 -4.40
N SER A 18 12.20 4.36 -4.81
CA SER A 18 13.05 5.45 -5.33
C SER A 18 14.00 6.06 -4.29
N ALA A 19 13.72 5.87 -3.00
CA ALA A 19 14.58 6.33 -1.90
C ALA A 19 15.58 5.25 -1.43
N GLY A 20 15.68 4.13 -2.13
CA GLY A 20 16.51 2.98 -1.76
C GLY A 20 15.69 1.76 -1.34
N MET A 21 16.40 0.66 -1.05
CA MET A 21 15.81 -0.59 -0.57
C MET A 21 15.46 -0.46 0.92
N PRO A 22 14.19 -0.65 1.32
CA PRO A 22 13.84 -0.74 2.74
C PRO A 22 14.36 -2.04 3.36
N SER A 23 14.30 -2.14 4.70
CA SER A 23 14.75 -3.32 5.45
C SER A 23 14.06 -4.58 4.93
N ALA A 24 14.85 -5.53 4.41
CA ALA A 24 14.34 -6.74 3.80
C ALA A 24 13.58 -7.62 4.79
N GLY A 25 12.47 -8.21 4.35
CA GLY A 25 11.86 -9.37 5.00
C GLY A 25 10.70 -9.12 5.97
N VAL A 26 10.31 -7.87 6.25
CA VAL A 26 9.16 -7.58 7.14
C VAL A 26 7.90 -7.36 6.31
N LEU A 27 6.83 -8.06 6.69
CA LEU A 27 5.47 -7.80 6.18
C LEU A 27 4.95 -6.50 6.80
N GLN A 28 4.39 -5.66 5.95
CA GLN A 28 3.87 -4.34 6.30
C GLN A 28 2.49 -4.15 5.67
N ASP A 29 1.72 -3.23 6.21
CA ASP A 29 0.44 -2.78 5.68
C ASP A 29 0.45 -1.28 5.34
N VAL A 30 1.49 -0.56 5.76
CA VAL A 30 1.74 0.86 5.44
C VAL A 30 3.15 1.02 4.87
N VAL A 31 3.30 1.86 3.84
CA VAL A 31 4.60 2.23 3.27
C VAL A 31 4.65 3.71 2.92
N LEU A 32 5.78 4.37 3.19
CA LEU A 32 6.00 5.75 2.78
C LEU A 32 6.35 5.80 1.28
N VAL A 33 5.55 6.54 0.50
CA VAL A 33 5.87 6.89 -0.89
C VAL A 33 6.47 8.30 -0.91
N PRO A 34 7.76 8.45 -1.26
CA PRO A 34 8.39 9.77 -1.30
C PRO A 34 7.77 10.69 -2.35
N ALA A 35 7.87 12.00 -2.15
CA ALA A 35 7.48 12.99 -3.13
C ALA A 35 8.18 12.73 -4.48
N ARG A 36 7.38 12.65 -5.57
CA ARG A 36 7.88 12.32 -6.92
C ARG A 36 8.59 10.96 -7.01
N GLY A 37 8.36 10.09 -6.04
CA GLY A 37 8.97 8.78 -5.91
C GLY A 37 8.01 7.64 -6.21
N TRP A 38 8.47 6.42 -5.95
CA TRP A 38 7.69 5.19 -6.13
C TRP A 38 8.17 4.10 -5.16
N VAL A 39 7.31 3.10 -4.95
CA VAL A 39 7.62 1.85 -4.24
C VAL A 39 7.04 0.68 -5.03
N ARG A 40 7.65 -0.50 -4.92
CA ARG A 40 7.17 -1.75 -5.55
C ARG A 40 6.79 -2.75 -4.48
N LEU A 41 5.52 -3.15 -4.45
CA LEU A 41 4.92 -3.97 -3.40
C LEU A 41 4.41 -5.30 -3.97
N PRO A 42 5.12 -6.42 -3.79
CA PRO A 42 4.53 -7.74 -3.93
C PRO A 42 3.48 -7.96 -2.83
N ILE A 43 2.22 -8.11 -3.26
CA ILE A 43 1.07 -8.35 -2.38
C ILE A 43 0.55 -9.77 -2.67
N PRO A 44 0.59 -10.70 -1.69
CA PRO A 44 -0.10 -11.96 -1.80
C PRO A 44 -1.61 -11.74 -1.58
N PHE A 45 -2.38 -11.71 -2.67
CA PHE A 45 -3.84 -11.72 -2.61
C PHE A 45 -4.38 -13.12 -2.29
N SER A 46 -4.02 -13.64 -1.11
CA SER A 46 -4.45 -14.94 -0.58
C SER A 46 -5.62 -14.80 0.40
N ASP A 47 -6.21 -15.93 0.77
CA ASP A 47 -7.15 -16.17 1.89
C ASP A 47 -8.53 -15.52 1.77
N PHE A 48 -8.62 -14.34 1.18
CA PHE A 48 -9.83 -13.55 1.07
C PHE A 48 -10.04 -13.05 -0.35
N ALA A 49 -11.28 -13.10 -0.82
CA ALA A 49 -11.73 -12.40 -2.01
C ALA A 49 -12.71 -11.29 -1.58
N GLY A 50 -12.86 -10.26 -2.42
CA GLY A 50 -13.79 -9.17 -2.18
C GLY A 50 -13.19 -7.79 -2.39
N ARG A 51 -13.95 -6.78 -1.97
CA ARG A 51 -13.60 -5.37 -2.12
C ARG A 51 -13.08 -4.80 -0.81
N SER A 52 -11.93 -4.15 -0.89
CA SER A 52 -11.24 -3.46 0.19
C SER A 52 -10.77 -2.09 -0.30
N VAL A 53 -10.07 -1.33 0.55
CA VAL A 53 -9.52 0.00 0.22
C VAL A 53 -8.00 0.04 0.36
N PHE A 54 -7.40 0.96 -0.37
CA PHE A 54 -6.07 1.45 -0.11
C PHE A 54 -6.09 2.98 -0.21
N HIS A 55 -5.35 3.65 0.66
CA HIS A 55 -5.45 5.10 0.79
C HIS A 55 -4.19 5.69 1.40
N CYS A 56 -4.04 7.00 1.23
CA CYS A 56 -3.07 7.74 2.03
C CYS A 56 -3.53 7.76 3.49
N HIS A 57 -2.63 7.46 4.42
CA HIS A 57 -2.92 7.44 5.85
C HIS A 57 -2.72 8.82 6.53
N ILE A 58 -2.63 9.89 5.72
CA ILE A 58 -2.81 11.27 6.18
C ILE A 58 -4.31 11.54 6.08
N LEU A 59 -4.99 11.62 7.23
CA LEU A 59 -6.46 11.67 7.31
C LEU A 59 -7.07 12.77 6.45
N ASP A 60 -6.49 13.98 6.47
CA ASP A 60 -6.98 15.09 5.64
C ASP A 60 -6.92 14.76 4.13
N HIS A 61 -5.91 14.00 3.68
CA HIS A 61 -5.84 13.58 2.28
C HIS A 61 -6.81 12.45 1.97
N GLU A 62 -6.96 11.50 2.91
CA GLU A 62 -7.93 10.41 2.82
C GLU A 62 -9.35 10.96 2.63
N ASP A 63 -9.77 11.84 3.53
CA ASP A 63 -11.11 12.45 3.56
C ASP A 63 -11.39 13.32 2.33
N LEU A 64 -10.34 13.91 1.75
CA LEU A 64 -10.42 14.70 0.51
C LEU A 64 -10.28 13.86 -0.77
N GLY A 65 -10.26 12.53 -0.65
CA GLY A 65 -10.39 11.60 -1.78
C GLY A 65 -9.12 10.88 -2.21
N MET A 66 -8.04 10.91 -1.43
CA MET A 66 -6.82 10.12 -1.68
C MET A 66 -7.00 8.65 -1.24
N MET A 67 -8.09 8.05 -1.70
CA MET A 67 -8.52 6.68 -1.43
C MET A 67 -9.01 6.02 -2.72
N ALA A 68 -8.76 4.73 -2.85
CA ALA A 68 -9.31 3.92 -3.93
C ALA A 68 -9.62 2.51 -3.43
N THR A 69 -10.44 1.79 -4.22
CA THR A 69 -10.84 0.42 -3.90
C THR A 69 -9.95 -0.60 -4.60
N VAL A 70 -9.58 -1.66 -3.89
CA VAL A 70 -9.03 -2.90 -4.47
C VAL A 70 -10.13 -3.95 -4.51
N ASN A 71 -10.31 -4.63 -5.64
CA ASN A 71 -11.26 -5.74 -5.75
C ASN A 71 -10.51 -7.01 -6.15
N VAL A 72 -10.33 -7.91 -5.19
CA VAL A 72 -9.69 -9.21 -5.39
C VAL A 72 -10.76 -10.23 -5.76
N ARG A 73 -10.60 -10.86 -6.92
CA ARG A 73 -11.49 -11.95 -7.35
C ARG A 73 -10.92 -13.27 -6.88
N GLY A 74 -11.77 -14.13 -6.30
CA GLY A 74 -11.40 -15.52 -6.04
C GLY A 74 -11.07 -16.24 -7.34
N GLN A 75 -10.18 -17.22 -7.24
CA GLN A 75 -9.90 -18.18 -8.32
C GLN A 75 -11.03 -19.21 -8.41
#